data_AF-A0A2X3C251-F1
#
_entry.id   AF-A0A2X3C251-F1
#
_cell.length_a   1.000
_cell.length_b   1.000
_cell.length_c   1.000
_cell.angle_alpha   90.00
_cell.angle_beta   90.00
_cell.angle_gamma   90.00
#
_symmetry.space_group_name_H-M   'P 1'
#
loop_
_entity.id
_entity.type
_entity.pdbx_description
1 polymer ?
#
loop_
_entity_poly.entity_id
_entity_poly.type
_entity_poly.pdbx_seq_one_letter_code
_entity_poly.pdbx_strand_id
1 'polypeptide(L)' 'MKNQKLKKFKKNIGNKENMTYLKDEDCYICANSQRLTVKSVTTKKSKSGYKSEITIY' A
#
# COMPACT_ATOMS: atom_id res chain seq x y z
N MET A 1 -9.78 8.32 -34.77
CA MET A 1 -8.66 7.93 -33.88
C MET A 1 -9.20 7.80 -32.45
N LYS A 2 -9.32 6.58 -31.88
CA LYS A 2 -9.89 6.37 -30.53
C LYS A 2 -8.78 6.43 -29.47
N ASN A 3 -8.88 7.43 -28.59
CA ASN A 3 -7.99 7.63 -27.43
C ASN A 3 -8.05 6.43 -26.45
N GLN A 4 -7.11 5.49 -26.58
CA GLN A 4 -6.95 4.33 -25.66
C GLN A 4 -6.15 4.65 -24.38
N LYS A 5 -5.86 5.91 -24.05
CA LYS A 5 -4.93 6.25 -22.96
C LYS A 5 -5.54 6.45 -21.56
N LEU A 6 -6.86 6.39 -21.37
CA LEU A 6 -7.49 6.68 -20.06
C LEU A 6 -7.97 5.47 -19.23
N LYS A 7 -7.80 4.22 -19.66
CA LYS A 7 -8.32 3.04 -18.93
C LYS A 7 -7.33 2.26 -18.07
N LYS A 8 -6.05 2.66 -18.01
CA LYS A 8 -5.02 1.89 -17.28
C LYS A 8 -4.85 2.24 -15.80
N PHE A 9 -5.43 3.33 -15.30
CA PHE A 9 -5.25 3.76 -13.90
C PHE A 9 -6.34 3.28 -12.92
N LYS A 10 -7.51 2.85 -13.40
CA LYS A 10 -8.58 2.38 -12.50
C LYS A 10 -8.34 0.99 -11.89
N LYS A 11 -7.50 0.15 -12.53
CA LYS A 11 -7.37 -1.27 -12.16
C LYS A 11 -6.70 -1.49 -10.79
N ASN A 12 -5.93 -0.52 -10.30
CA ASN A 12 -5.18 -0.65 -9.04
C ASN A 12 -5.73 0.19 -7.88
N ILE A 13 -6.71 1.06 -8.10
CA ILE A 13 -7.32 1.88 -7.02
C ILE A 13 -8.13 0.98 -6.08
N GLY A 14 -8.90 0.03 -6.63
CA GLY A 14 -9.71 -0.91 -5.84
C GLY A 14 -8.91 -1.91 -4.99
N ASN A 15 -7.61 -2.08 -5.23
CA ASN A 15 -6.79 -2.97 -4.38
C ASN A 15 -6.38 -2.29 -3.06
N LYS A 16 -6.30 -0.95 -3.04
CA LYS A 16 -5.83 -0.17 -1.88
C LYS A 16 -6.99 0.23 -0.95
N GLU A 17 -8.19 0.39 -1.49
CA GLU A 17 -9.42 0.70 -0.73
C GLU A 17 -9.97 -0.51 0.05
N ASN A 18 -9.41 -1.70 -0.16
CA ASN A 18 -9.91 -2.98 0.34
C ASN A 18 -9.08 -3.52 1.52
N MET A 19 -8.46 -2.63 2.30
CA MET A 19 -7.71 -2.99 3.52
C MET A 19 -8.46 -2.51 4.76
N THR A 20 -8.81 -3.44 5.64
CA THR A 20 -9.44 -3.15 6.94
C THR A 20 -8.37 -3.22 8.02
N TYR A 21 -8.28 -2.19 8.86
CA TYR A 21 -7.41 -2.20 10.02
C TYR A 21 -8.09 -2.88 11.21
N LEU A 22 -7.47 -3.93 11.75
CA LEU A 22 -7.85 -4.56 13.01
C LEU A 22 -7.00 -3.99 14.14
N LYS A 23 -7.64 -3.25 15.03
CA LYS A 23 -7.00 -2.67 16.21
C LYS A 23 -6.56 -3.73 17.23
N ASP A 24 -7.30 -4.82 17.33
CA ASP A 24 -7.07 -5.86 18.35
C ASP A 24 -5.76 -6.63 18.11
N GLU A 25 -5.39 -6.83 16.85
CA GLU A 25 -4.18 -7.56 16.44
C GLU A 25 -3.08 -6.64 15.85
N ASP A 26 -3.32 -5.32 15.82
CA ASP A 26 -2.48 -4.33 15.13
C ASP A 26 -2.07 -4.77 13.71
N CYS A 27 -3.05 -5.24 12.94
CA CYS A 27 -2.82 -5.82 11.62
C CYS A 27 -3.81 -5.30 10.58
N TYR A 28 -3.41 -5.31 9.31
CA TYR A 28 -4.32 -5.00 8.21
C TYR A 28 -4.81 -6.30 7.57
N ILE A 29 -6.11 -6.41 7.33
CA ILE A 29 -6.69 -7.49 6.54
C ILE A 29 -7.01 -6.96 5.13
N CYS A 30 -6.44 -7.60 4.12
CA CYS A 30 -6.79 -7.37 2.73
C CYS A 30 -8.13 -8.06 2.39
N ALA A 31 -8.87 -7.58 1.39
CA ALA A 31 -10.15 -8.18 0.97
C ALA A 31 -10.07 -9.66 0.54
N ASN A 32 -8.88 -10.18 0.24
CA ASN A 32 -8.66 -11.62 0.01
C ASN A 32 -8.40 -12.42 1.31
N SER A 33 -8.69 -11.84 2.47
CA SER A 33 -8.43 -12.39 3.80
C SER A 33 -6.96 -12.65 4.14
N GLN A 34 -6.01 -12.07 3.37
CA GLN A 34 -4.60 -12.11 3.75
C GLN A 34 -4.33 -11.08 4.85
N ARG A 35 -3.63 -11.52 5.91
CA ARG A 35 -3.16 -10.66 6.99
C ARG A 35 -1.84 -10.00 6.57
N LEU A 36 -1.80 -8.69 6.72
CA LEU A 36 -0.63 -7.85 6.53
C LEU A 36 -0.16 -7.42 7.93
N THR A 37 0.88 -8.10 8.41
CA THR A 37 1.55 -7.80 9.68
C THR A 37 2.82 -7.03 9.40
N VAL A 38 3.21 -6.12 10.30
CA VAL A 38 4.49 -5.42 10.16
C VAL A 38 5.65 -6.42 10.13
N LYS A 39 6.37 -6.48 9.01
CA LYS A 39 7.57 -7.30 8.86
C LYS A 39 8.80 -6.59 9.40
N SER A 40 8.94 -5.31 9.08
CA SER A 40 10.09 -4.50 9.52
C SER A 40 9.84 -3.01 9.31
N VAL A 41 10.57 -2.19 10.06
CA VAL A 41 10.65 -0.74 9.83
C VAL A 41 12.02 -0.44 9.28
N THR A 42 12.09 0.27 8.15
CA THR A 42 13.35 0.68 7.54
C THR A 42 13.36 2.16 7.23
N THR A 43 14.51 2.80 7.34
CA THR A 43 14.71 4.19 6.94
C THR A 43 15.21 4.29 5.51
N LYS A 44 14.45 4.97 4.66
CA LYS A 44 14.86 5.31 3.29
C LYS A 44 15.36 6.75 3.23
N LYS A 45 16.47 6.97 2.53
CA LYS A 45 16.97 8.30 2.20
C LYS A 45 16.51 8.72 0.80
N SER A 46 15.94 9.90 0.67
CA SER A 46 15.58 10.50 -0.62
C SER A 46 16.82 11.07 -1.33
N LYS A 47 16.67 11.43 -2.62
CA LYS A 47 17.73 12.10 -3.39
C LYS A 47 18.13 13.46 -2.78
N SER A 48 17.21 14.16 -2.12
CA SER A 48 17.48 15.42 -1.39
C SER A 48 18.09 15.21 0.00
N GLY A 49 18.27 13.95 0.43
CA GLY A 49 18.89 13.62 1.70
C GLY A 49 17.91 13.46 2.88
N TYR A 50 16.62 13.70 2.66
CA TYR A 50 15.58 13.47 3.66
C TYR A 50 15.49 11.98 4.01
N LYS A 51 15.42 11.66 5.31
CA LYS A 51 15.22 10.29 5.80
C LYS A 51 13.75 10.11 6.18
N SER A 52 13.13 9.05 5.70
CA SER A 52 11.75 8.67 6.04
C SER A 52 11.72 7.27 6.60
N GLU A 53 10.97 7.05 7.67
CA GLU A 53 10.65 5.72 8.16
C GLU A 53 9.57 5.10 7.28
N ILE A 54 9.80 3.86 6.86
CA ILE A 54 8.89 3.08 6.03
C ILE A 54 8.62 1.78 6.77
N THR A 55 7.35 1.59 7.13
CA THR A 55 6.85 0.33 7.65
C THR A 55 6.59 -0.62 6.48
N ILE A 56 7.28 -1.75 6.48
CA ILE A 56 7.10 -2.86 5.54
C ILE A 56 6.13 -3.84 6.18
N TYR A 57 5.04 -4.13 5.48
CA TYR A 57 4.03 -5.11 5.87
C TYR A 57 4.11 -6.39 5.01
#